data_AF-A0A453KWW2-F1
#
_entry.id   AF-A0A453KWW2-F1
#
_cell.length_a   1.000
_cell.length_b   1.000
_cell.length_c   1.000
_cell.angle_alpha   90.00
_cell.angle_beta   90.00
_cell.angle_gamma   90.00
#
_symmetry.space_group_name_H-M   'P 1'
#
loop_
_entity.id
_entity.type
_entity.pdbx_description
1 polymer ?
#
loop_
_entity_poly.entity_id
_entity_poly.type
_entity_poly.pdbx_seq_one_letter_code
_entity_poly.pdbx_strand_id
1 'polypeptide(L)'
;LLSLFLIIGLGIDYDGTHSAQTDMSVAYSLEEYAAAVVAAVGRVCDRKGVQHPVICSESGRALVSHHSVLIFEAFSATAPTSNMMDPATAYLLDELTDDCRSDYRNLMVSAVRGDFDTCGLYADQLKRHCAEQFKEGVLGLEHLAAVDGLCEIVARGMGAAEGPRRYHINLSVFTSLPDM
;
A
#
# COMPACT_ATOMS: atom_id res chain seq x y z
N LEU A 1 -38.49 -34.62 -7.77
CA LEU A 1 -38.04 -33.82 -6.60
C LEU A 1 -38.04 -32.35 -7.00
N LEU A 2 -38.47 -31.45 -6.11
CA LEU A 2 -38.32 -30.00 -6.33
C LEU A 2 -36.88 -29.61 -5.93
N SER A 3 -36.17 -28.88 -6.78
CA SER A 3 -34.81 -28.39 -6.53
C SER A 3 -34.78 -26.87 -6.58
N LEU A 4 -34.07 -26.25 -5.63
CA LEU A 4 -33.87 -24.81 -5.55
C LEU A 4 -32.38 -24.51 -5.81
N PHE A 5 -32.09 -23.69 -6.82
CA PHE A 5 -30.72 -23.29 -7.18
C PHE A 5 -30.42 -21.88 -6.67
N LEU A 6 -29.36 -21.76 -5.89
CA LEU A 6 -28.79 -20.49 -5.43
C LEU A 6 -27.65 -20.10 -6.36
N ILE A 7 -27.90 -19.09 -7.20
CA ILE A 7 -26.93 -18.57 -8.18
C ILE A 7 -25.89 -17.65 -7.51
N ILE A 8 -26.26 -17.00 -6.40
CA ILE A 8 -25.35 -16.12 -5.65
C ILE A 8 -24.65 -16.96 -4.58
N GLY A 9 -23.32 -17.08 -4.71
CA GLY A 9 -22.48 -18.01 -3.97
C GLY A 9 -21.96 -17.50 -2.63
N LEU A 10 -21.28 -18.42 -1.92
CA LEU A 10 -20.49 -18.17 -0.72
C LEU A 10 -19.32 -17.22 -1.05
N GLY A 11 -19.21 -16.13 -0.31
CA GLY A 11 -18.07 -15.22 -0.41
C GLY A 11 -16.84 -15.77 0.31
N ILE A 12 -15.68 -15.20 -0.02
CA ILE A 12 -14.38 -15.63 0.50
C ILE A 12 -13.74 -14.46 1.22
N ASP A 13 -13.14 -14.76 2.37
CA ASP A 13 -12.32 -13.81 3.10
C ASP A 13 -10.90 -13.80 2.52
N TYR A 14 -10.59 -12.79 1.71
CA TYR A 14 -9.27 -12.63 1.07
C TYR A 14 -8.27 -11.86 1.93
N ASP A 15 -8.74 -11.01 2.85
CA ASP A 15 -7.88 -10.17 3.71
C ASP A 15 -7.70 -10.72 5.13
N GLY A 16 -8.50 -11.73 5.51
CA GLY A 16 -8.46 -12.40 6.81
C GLY A 16 -9.06 -11.59 7.95
N THR A 17 -9.75 -10.49 7.64
CA THR A 17 -10.29 -9.57 8.65
C THR A 17 -11.64 -10.04 9.20
N HIS A 18 -12.30 -11.01 8.55
CA HIS A 18 -13.66 -11.44 8.87
C HIS A 18 -14.64 -10.27 9.03
N SER A 19 -14.43 -9.20 8.25
CA SER A 19 -15.21 -7.96 8.34
C SER A 19 -16.17 -7.82 7.16
N ALA A 20 -17.28 -7.11 7.41
CA ALA A 20 -18.20 -6.66 6.36
C ALA A 20 -17.90 -5.23 5.90
N GLN A 21 -16.85 -4.60 6.44
CA GLN A 21 -16.45 -3.24 6.11
C GLN A 21 -15.53 -3.17 4.88
N THR A 22 -14.92 -4.29 4.48
CA THR A 22 -14.06 -4.37 3.29
C THR A 22 -14.77 -5.17 2.20
N ASP A 23 -14.62 -4.75 0.94
CA ASP A 23 -15.18 -5.45 -0.21
C ASP A 23 -14.43 -6.76 -0.53
N MET A 24 -13.33 -7.03 0.19
CA MET A 24 -12.46 -8.21 0.03
C MET A 24 -12.70 -9.30 1.09
N SER A 25 -13.66 -9.11 1.99
CA SER A 25 -13.93 -10.04 3.10
C SER A 25 -15.40 -10.41 3.24
N VAL A 26 -15.66 -11.47 4.02
CA VAL A 26 -16.98 -11.84 4.51
C VAL A 26 -17.00 -11.91 6.02
N ALA A 27 -18.08 -11.40 6.63
CA ALA A 27 -18.31 -11.45 8.08
C ALA A 27 -19.12 -12.67 8.53
N TYR A 28 -19.12 -13.76 7.75
CA TYR A 28 -19.85 -14.98 8.08
C TYR A 28 -19.01 -16.23 7.85
N SER A 29 -19.26 -17.26 8.64
CA SER A 29 -18.69 -18.59 8.39
C SER A 29 -19.50 -19.39 7.36
N LEU A 30 -18.91 -20.47 6.85
CA LEU A 30 -19.61 -21.41 5.96
C LEU A 30 -20.87 -21.98 6.63
N GLU A 31 -20.79 -22.30 7.93
CA GLU A 31 -21.90 -22.82 8.72
C GLU A 31 -23.01 -21.78 8.90
N GLU A 32 -22.66 -20.52 9.14
CA GLU A 32 -23.63 -19.43 9.27
C GLU A 32 -24.37 -19.17 7.96
N TYR A 33 -23.66 -19.19 6.83
CA TYR A 33 -24.26 -19.11 5.50
C TYR A 33 -25.23 -20.28 5.27
N ALA A 34 -24.80 -21.51 5.52
CA ALA A 34 -25.62 -22.70 5.33
C ALA A 34 -26.86 -22.68 6.23
N ALA A 35 -26.69 -22.33 7.52
CA ALA A 35 -27.78 -22.23 8.48
C ALA A 35 -28.80 -21.15 8.09
N ALA A 36 -28.33 -19.98 7.66
CA ALA A 36 -29.21 -18.89 7.23
C ALA A 36 -30.07 -19.27 6.01
N VAL A 37 -29.45 -19.91 5.01
CA VAL A 37 -30.13 -20.39 3.80
C VAL A 37 -31.17 -21.46 4.13
N VAL A 38 -30.77 -22.50 4.87
CA VAL A 38 -31.68 -23.60 5.25
C VAL A 38 -32.84 -23.07 6.09
N ALA A 39 -32.58 -22.20 7.06
CA ALA A 39 -33.61 -21.61 7.92
C ALA A 39 -34.57 -20.68 7.14
N ALA A 40 -34.09 -19.97 6.13
CA ALA A 40 -34.93 -19.11 5.30
C ALA A 40 -35.88 -19.95 4.40
N VAL A 41 -35.34 -20.97 3.73
CA VAL A 41 -36.11 -21.88 2.87
C VAL A 41 -37.13 -22.67 3.70
N GLY A 42 -36.70 -23.27 4.82
CA GLY A 42 -37.57 -24.05 5.71
C GLY A 42 -38.77 -23.23 6.20
N ARG A 43 -38.55 -21.99 6.67
CA ARG A 43 -39.64 -21.09 7.12
C ARG A 43 -40.67 -20.79 6.04
N VAL A 44 -40.28 -20.75 4.77
CA VAL A 44 -41.22 -20.53 3.65
C VAL A 44 -41.97 -21.81 3.32
N CYS A 45 -41.27 -22.94 3.28
CA CYS A 45 -41.86 -24.25 3.01
C CYS A 45 -42.90 -24.64 4.06
N ASP A 46 -42.57 -24.47 5.35
CA ASP A 46 -43.45 -24.80 6.47
C ASP A 46 -44.74 -23.95 6.44
N ARG A 47 -44.61 -22.64 6.18
CA ARG A 47 -45.77 -21.73 6.06
C ARG A 47 -46.67 -22.06 4.86
N LYS A 48 -46.10 -22.61 3.79
CA LYS A 48 -46.83 -22.98 2.58
C LYS A 48 -47.31 -24.44 2.60
N GLY A 49 -46.91 -25.22 3.61
CA GLY A 49 -47.23 -26.64 3.71
C GLY A 49 -46.65 -27.47 2.57
N VAL A 50 -45.54 -27.04 1.96
CA VAL A 50 -44.89 -27.74 0.85
C VAL A 50 -43.70 -28.55 1.34
N GLN A 51 -43.41 -29.66 0.64
CA GLN A 51 -42.23 -30.47 0.93
C GLN A 51 -40.95 -29.64 0.75
N HIS A 52 -39.99 -29.86 1.66
CA HIS A 52 -38.69 -29.19 1.60
C HIS A 52 -37.93 -29.62 0.32
N PRO A 53 -37.44 -28.66 -0.49
CA PRO A 53 -36.72 -28.97 -1.71
C PRO A 53 -35.27 -29.39 -1.43
N VAL A 54 -34.61 -29.97 -2.43
CA VAL A 54 -33.14 -30.09 -2.43
C VAL A 54 -32.55 -28.73 -2.76
N ILE A 55 -31.62 -28.26 -1.93
CA ILE A 55 -30.92 -26.99 -2.12
C ILE A 55 -29.60 -27.27 -2.83
N CYS A 56 -29.36 -26.57 -3.94
CA CYS A 56 -28.11 -26.61 -4.70
C CYS A 56 -27.48 -25.21 -4.69
N SER A 57 -26.16 -25.11 -4.46
CA SER A 57 -25.41 -23.84 -4.46
C SER A 57 -24.35 -23.85 -5.55
N GLU A 58 -24.25 -22.75 -6.31
CA GLU A 58 -23.22 -22.54 -7.34
C GLU A 58 -22.05 -21.71 -6.78
N SER A 59 -21.41 -22.18 -5.71
CA SER A 59 -20.32 -21.47 -5.03
C SER A 59 -18.95 -21.73 -5.68
N GLY A 60 -18.82 -21.45 -6.97
CA GLY A 60 -17.58 -21.72 -7.73
C GLY A 60 -16.35 -21.03 -7.17
N ARG A 61 -16.47 -19.72 -6.85
CA ARG A 61 -15.38 -18.91 -6.27
C ARG A 61 -14.87 -19.49 -4.95
N ALA A 62 -15.77 -19.98 -4.10
CA ALA A 62 -15.40 -20.56 -2.82
C ALA A 62 -14.61 -21.87 -2.93
N LEU A 63 -14.88 -22.66 -3.97
CA LEU A 63 -14.19 -23.92 -4.20
C LEU A 63 -12.79 -23.72 -4.80
N VAL A 64 -12.62 -22.74 -5.69
CA VAL A 64 -11.37 -22.55 -6.43
C VAL A 64 -10.45 -21.47 -5.84
N SER A 65 -10.90 -20.62 -4.92
CA SER A 65 -10.09 -19.47 -4.46
C SER A 65 -8.73 -19.86 -3.84
N HIS A 66 -8.65 -20.98 -3.12
CA HIS A 66 -7.45 -21.38 -2.38
C HIS A 66 -6.63 -22.52 -3.03
N HIS A 67 -7.01 -22.97 -4.23
CA HIS A 67 -6.40 -24.16 -4.84
C HIS A 67 -5.07 -23.88 -5.56
N SER A 68 -4.71 -22.61 -5.76
CA SER A 68 -3.54 -22.22 -6.55
C SER A 68 -2.75 -21.10 -5.87
N VAL A 69 -1.42 -21.24 -5.84
CA VAL A 69 -0.50 -20.23 -5.34
C VAL A 69 0.46 -19.86 -6.47
N LEU A 70 0.69 -18.57 -6.67
CA LEU A 70 1.72 -18.08 -7.58
C LEU A 70 3.00 -17.76 -6.81
N ILE A 71 4.13 -18.33 -7.24
CA ILE A 71 5.44 -18.17 -6.60
C ILE A 71 6.40 -17.54 -7.61
N PHE A 72 7.08 -16.46 -7.21
CA PHE A 72 8.06 -15.75 -8.04
C PHE A 72 9.27 -15.34 -7.23
N GLU A 73 10.41 -15.23 -7.91
CA GLU A 73 11.64 -14.69 -7.35
C GLU A 73 11.72 -13.19 -7.61
N ALA A 74 12.12 -12.42 -6.59
CA ALA A 74 12.45 -11.02 -6.74
C ALA A 74 13.89 -10.90 -7.28
N PHE A 75 14.05 -10.36 -8.49
CA PHE A 75 15.35 -10.29 -9.15
C PHE A 75 16.12 -9.01 -8.81
N SER A 76 15.45 -7.99 -8.25
CA SER A 76 16.08 -6.76 -7.81
C SER A 76 15.26 -6.09 -6.71
N ALA A 77 15.96 -5.35 -5.84
CA ALA A 77 15.35 -4.49 -4.84
C ALA A 77 16.04 -3.11 -4.90
N THR A 78 15.26 -2.03 -4.90
CA THR A 78 15.84 -0.70 -4.71
C THR A 78 16.06 -0.48 -3.22
N ALA A 79 17.32 -0.48 -2.78
CA ALA A 79 17.69 -0.06 -1.45
C ALA A 79 17.95 1.45 -1.43
N PRO A 80 17.56 2.16 -0.35
CA PRO A 80 17.93 3.55 -0.16
C PRO A 80 19.46 3.65 -0.10
N THR A 81 20.05 4.47 -0.97
CA THR A 81 21.51 4.59 -1.10
C THR A 81 22.10 5.21 0.15
N SER A 82 22.99 4.50 0.84
CA SER A 82 23.71 5.04 1.99
C SER A 82 24.80 6.00 1.51
N ASN A 83 24.42 7.21 1.11
CA ASN A 83 25.40 8.23 0.78
C ASN A 83 25.76 8.97 2.07
N MET A 84 27.03 8.88 2.46
CA MET A 84 27.60 9.90 3.34
C MET A 84 27.70 11.20 2.54
N MET A 85 27.54 12.33 3.22
CA MET A 85 27.69 13.64 2.59
C MET A 85 29.12 13.80 2.10
N ASP A 86 29.32 13.84 0.78
CA ASP A 86 30.63 14.03 0.19
C ASP A 86 30.97 15.54 0.08
N PRO A 87 32.25 15.91 -0.11
CA PRO A 87 32.65 17.31 -0.22
C PRO A 87 31.99 18.07 -1.38
N ALA A 88 31.64 17.38 -2.46
CA ALA A 88 30.98 17.98 -3.62
C ALA A 88 29.52 18.37 -3.29
N THR A 89 28.82 17.51 -2.56
CA THR A 89 27.47 17.73 -2.04
C THR A 89 27.43 18.96 -1.13
N ALA A 90 28.42 19.09 -0.24
CA ALA A 90 28.51 20.26 0.64
C ALA A 90 28.67 21.57 -0.14
N TYR A 91 29.51 21.57 -1.18
CA TYR A 91 29.72 22.74 -2.03
C TYR A 91 28.43 23.14 -2.78
N LEU A 92 27.69 22.16 -3.33
CA LEU A 92 26.43 22.41 -4.02
C LEU A 92 25.34 22.96 -3.10
N LEU A 93 25.28 22.49 -1.84
CA LEU A 93 24.37 23.05 -0.84
C LEU A 93 24.78 24.48 -0.46
N ASP A 94 26.07 24.78 -0.49
CA ASP A 94 26.60 26.14 -0.31
C ASP A 94 26.42 27.04 -1.54
N GLU A 95 25.98 26.55 -2.70
CA GLU A 95 25.63 27.34 -3.89
C GLU A 95 24.12 27.58 -4.03
N LEU A 96 23.29 27.06 -3.11
CA LEU A 96 21.85 27.31 -3.10
C LEU A 96 21.52 28.81 -3.05
N THR A 97 20.40 29.18 -3.66
CA THR A 97 19.84 30.54 -3.56
C THR A 97 19.52 30.90 -2.12
N ASP A 98 19.38 32.20 -1.82
CA ASP A 98 19.13 32.69 -0.45
C ASP A 98 17.88 32.05 0.18
N ASP A 99 16.81 31.87 -0.60
CA ASP A 99 15.57 31.23 -0.15
C ASP A 99 15.81 29.77 0.26
N CYS A 100 16.41 28.97 -0.63
CA CYS A 100 16.70 27.56 -0.36
C CYS A 100 17.75 27.39 0.75
N ARG A 101 18.72 28.31 0.85
CA ARG A 101 19.75 28.32 1.90
C ARG A 101 19.14 28.60 3.27
N SER A 102 18.14 29.49 3.34
CA SER A 102 17.39 29.76 4.57
C SER A 102 16.72 28.48 5.08
N ASP A 103 16.03 27.75 4.19
CA ASP A 103 15.37 26.49 4.52
C ASP A 103 16.37 25.41 4.94
N TYR A 104 17.50 25.29 4.23
CA TYR A 104 18.61 24.41 4.60
C TYR A 104 19.12 24.71 6.02
N ARG A 105 19.31 25.99 6.35
CA ARG A 105 19.75 26.40 7.69
C ARG A 105 18.72 26.04 8.76
N ASN A 106 17.43 26.28 8.50
CA ASN A 106 16.35 25.93 9.43
C ASN A 106 16.30 24.42 9.67
N LEU A 107 16.44 23.63 8.60
CA LEU A 107 16.55 22.18 8.65
C LEU A 107 17.72 21.74 9.54
N MET A 108 18.92 22.25 9.30
CA MET A 108 20.11 21.89 10.10
C MET A 108 19.96 22.28 11.57
N VAL A 109 19.36 23.44 11.88
CA VAL A 109 19.10 23.86 13.26
C VAL A 109 18.09 22.93 13.96
N SER A 110 17.00 22.55 13.29
CA SER A 110 16.03 21.59 13.83
C SER A 110 16.64 20.20 14.04
N ALA A 111 17.48 19.73 13.11
CA ALA A 111 18.17 18.46 13.19
C ALA A 111 19.14 18.39 14.39
N VAL A 112 19.93 19.45 14.61
CA VAL A 112 20.84 19.54 15.77
C VAL A 112 20.08 19.60 17.10
N ARG A 113 18.89 20.21 17.10
CA ARG A 113 18.02 20.28 18.29
C ARG A 113 17.29 18.97 18.58
N GLY A 114 17.27 18.02 17.64
CA GLY A 114 16.53 16.77 17.75
C GLY A 114 15.01 16.96 17.70
N ASP A 115 14.52 18.06 17.13
CA ASP A 115 13.09 18.30 16.94
C ASP A 115 12.65 17.69 15.62
N PHE A 116 12.20 16.43 15.69
CA PHE A 116 11.94 15.60 14.52
C PHE A 116 10.73 16.05 13.70
N ASP A 117 9.68 16.55 14.35
CA ASP A 117 8.46 16.98 13.65
C ASP A 117 8.74 18.23 12.78
N THR A 118 9.44 19.23 13.33
CA THR A 118 9.82 20.41 12.56
C THR A 118 10.90 20.11 11.51
N CYS A 119 11.79 19.15 11.79
CA CYS A 119 12.81 18.72 10.85
C CYS A 119 12.21 18.15 9.56
N GLY A 120 11.18 17.30 9.67
CA GLY A 120 10.44 16.79 8.51
C GLY A 120 9.79 17.90 7.70
N LEU A 121 9.18 18.88 8.37
CA LEU A 121 8.56 20.04 7.71
C LEU A 121 9.56 20.89 6.93
N TYR A 122 10.73 21.19 7.52
CA TYR A 122 11.77 21.97 6.84
C TYR A 122 12.41 21.20 5.68
N ALA A 123 12.54 19.87 5.80
CA ALA A 123 13.02 19.02 4.71
C ALA A 123 12.06 19.07 3.51
N ASP A 124 10.75 18.97 3.75
CA ASP A 124 9.74 19.07 2.69
C ASP A 124 9.66 20.47 2.08
N GLN A 125 9.84 21.53 2.87
CA GLN A 125 9.92 22.90 2.38
C GLN A 125 11.13 23.09 1.46
N LEU A 126 12.31 22.66 1.90
CA LEU A 126 13.55 22.73 1.13
C LEU A 126 13.40 21.98 -0.20
N LYS A 127 12.90 20.74 -0.19
CA LYS A 127 12.67 19.96 -1.42
C LYS A 127 11.73 20.67 -2.39
N ARG A 128 10.63 21.24 -1.90
CA ARG A 128 9.66 21.96 -2.75
C ARG A 128 10.28 23.21 -3.37
N HIS A 129 10.94 24.06 -2.59
CA HIS A 129 11.55 25.29 -3.14
C HIS A 129 12.67 24.99 -4.13
N CYS A 130 13.53 24.01 -3.84
CA CYS A 130 14.56 23.58 -4.79
C CYS A 130 13.95 23.03 -6.09
N ALA A 131 12.85 22.27 -6.01
CA ALA A 131 12.16 21.73 -7.18
C ALA A 131 11.53 22.84 -8.05
N GLU A 132 10.96 23.88 -7.45
CA GLU A 132 10.44 25.03 -8.20
C GLU A 132 11.56 25.82 -8.88
N GLN A 133 12.66 26.11 -8.17
CA GLN A 133 13.79 26.82 -8.76
C GLN A 133 14.52 26.03 -9.85
N PHE A 134 14.50 24.69 -9.77
CA PHE A 134 14.94 23.84 -10.86
C PHE A 134 14.06 23.98 -12.10
N LYS A 135 12.73 24.04 -11.94
CA LYS A 135 11.79 24.25 -13.07
C LYS A 135 12.02 25.59 -13.77
N GLU A 136 12.36 26.63 -12.99
CA GLU A 136 12.70 27.96 -13.50
C GLU A 136 14.13 28.03 -14.09
N GLY A 137 14.90 26.94 -14.03
CA GLY A 137 16.26 26.85 -14.59
C GLY A 137 17.35 27.53 -13.75
N VAL A 138 17.04 27.90 -12.50
CA VAL A 138 17.98 28.54 -11.57
C VAL A 138 18.92 27.52 -10.92
N LEU A 139 18.41 26.32 -10.62
CA LEU A 139 19.18 25.22 -10.05
C LEU A 139 19.42 24.10 -11.06
N GLY A 140 20.58 23.45 -10.97
CA GLY A 140 20.93 22.27 -11.77
C GLY A 140 20.48 20.96 -11.13
N LEU A 141 20.55 19.87 -11.90
CA LEU A 141 20.22 18.51 -11.42
C LEU A 141 21.10 18.09 -10.23
N GLU A 142 22.35 18.52 -10.21
CA GLU A 142 23.32 18.22 -9.14
C GLU A 142 22.86 18.82 -7.79
N HIS A 143 22.26 20.02 -7.81
CA HIS A 143 21.71 20.65 -6.61
C HIS A 143 20.52 19.87 -6.06
N LEU A 144 19.63 19.39 -6.94
CA LEU A 144 18.51 18.54 -6.52
C LEU A 144 18.99 17.22 -5.92
N ALA A 145 20.00 16.59 -6.53
CA ALA A 145 20.59 15.36 -6.01
C ALA A 145 21.22 15.58 -4.62
N ALA A 146 21.91 16.71 -4.42
CA ALA A 146 22.51 17.07 -3.14
C ALA A 146 21.47 17.28 -2.04
N VAL A 147 20.39 17.99 -2.35
CA VAL A 147 19.27 18.24 -1.43
C VAL A 147 18.54 16.94 -1.09
N ASP A 148 18.29 16.07 -2.07
CA ASP A 148 17.60 14.80 -1.85
C ASP A 148 18.44 13.88 -0.94
N GLY A 149 19.75 13.78 -1.20
CA GLY A 149 20.68 13.03 -0.37
C GLY A 149 20.75 13.57 1.06
N LEU A 150 20.79 14.88 1.25
CA LEU A 150 20.74 15.50 2.58
C LEU A 150 19.46 15.11 3.33
N CYS A 151 18.29 15.24 2.69
CA CYS A 151 17.02 14.89 3.32
C CYS A 151 16.94 13.40 3.67
N GLU A 152 17.53 12.53 2.85
CA GLU A 152 17.60 11.09 3.15
C GLU A 152 18.47 10.82 4.39
N ILE A 153 19.64 11.47 4.50
CA ILE A 153 20.52 11.38 5.67
C ILE A 153 19.78 11.85 6.93
N VAL A 154 19.09 12.99 6.84
CA VAL A 154 18.30 13.55 7.94
C VAL A 154 17.20 12.57 8.35
N ALA A 155 16.37 12.09 7.42
CA ALA A 155 15.31 11.13 7.71
C ALA A 155 15.83 9.87 8.43
N ARG A 156 16.98 9.33 8.01
CA ARG A 156 17.65 8.22 8.70
C ARG A 156 18.09 8.58 10.11
N GLY A 157 18.69 9.75 10.31
CA GLY A 157 19.11 10.25 11.62
C GLY A 157 17.96 10.44 12.60
N MET A 158 16.75 10.72 12.08
CA MET A 158 15.52 10.84 12.86
C MET A 158 14.91 9.49 13.27
N GLY A 159 15.51 8.37 12.85
CA GLY A 159 14.92 7.04 13.05
C GLY A 159 13.63 6.83 12.28
N ALA A 160 13.38 7.64 11.22
CA ALA A 160 12.27 7.38 10.33
C ALA A 160 12.43 5.96 9.77
N ALA A 161 11.34 5.19 9.80
CA ALA A 161 11.35 3.84 9.26
C ALA A 161 11.91 3.88 7.82
N GLU A 162 12.80 2.93 7.50
CA GLU A 162 13.27 2.80 6.11
C GLU A 162 12.04 2.83 5.19
N GLY A 163 12.07 3.70 4.18
CA GLY A 163 10.99 3.79 3.21
C GLY A 163 10.69 2.43 2.58
N PRO A 164 9.48 2.24 2.03
CA PRO A 164 9.08 0.95 1.48
C PRO A 164 10.09 0.49 0.43
N ARG A 165 10.67 -0.69 0.63
CA ARG A 165 11.57 -1.31 -0.36
C ARG A 165 10.76 -1.74 -1.56
N ARG A 166 11.12 -1.25 -2.74
CA ARG A 166 10.51 -1.70 -3.99
C ARG A 166 11.21 -2.96 -4.48
N TYR A 167 10.44 -4.03 -4.62
CA TYR A 167 10.89 -5.28 -5.21
C TYR A 167 10.46 -5.33 -6.67
N HIS A 168 11.38 -5.73 -7.54
CA HIS A 168 11.11 -6.01 -8.94
C HIS A 168 10.97 -7.51 -9.12
N ILE A 169 9.80 -7.91 -9.62
CA ILE A 169 9.41 -9.31 -9.84
C ILE A 169 9.11 -9.47 -11.32
N ASN A 170 9.56 -10.57 -11.92
CA ASN A 170 9.26 -10.87 -13.33
C ASN A 170 7.85 -11.48 -13.46
N LEU A 171 6.84 -10.65 -13.16
CA LEU A 171 5.44 -11.01 -13.18
C LEU A 171 4.64 -9.94 -13.92
N SER A 172 3.76 -10.36 -14.82
CA SER A 172 2.73 -9.49 -15.36
C SER A 172 1.46 -9.62 -14.51
N VAL A 173 1.16 -8.60 -13.71
CA VAL A 173 -0.08 -8.54 -12.91
C VAL A 173 -1.31 -8.68 -13.81
N PHE A 174 -1.33 -7.99 -14.97
CA PHE A 174 -2.45 -8.05 -15.91
C PHE A 174 -2.70 -9.43 -16.53
N THR A 175 -1.67 -10.28 -16.60
CA THR A 175 -1.81 -11.63 -17.16
C THR A 175 -2.15 -12.65 -16.07
N SER A 176 -1.51 -12.53 -14.91
CA SER A 176 -1.59 -13.54 -13.85
C SER A 176 -2.65 -13.24 -12.79
N LEU A 177 -3.04 -11.97 -12.62
CA LEU A 177 -3.97 -11.48 -11.61
C LEU A 177 -4.87 -10.38 -12.22
N PRO A 178 -5.77 -10.72 -13.14
CA PRO A 178 -6.62 -9.73 -13.82
C PRO A 178 -7.69 -9.10 -12.90
N ASP A 179 -7.99 -9.73 -11.77
CA ASP A 179 -8.98 -9.27 -10.78
C ASP A 179 -8.35 -8.38 -9.68
N MET A 180 -7.03 -8.12 -9.74
CA MET A 180 -6.30 -7.25 -8.79
C MET A 180 -6.44 -5.77 -9.16
#